data_AF-A0AAU7AQT0-F1
#
_entry.id   AF-A0AAU7AQT0-F1
#
_cell.length_a   1.000
_cell.length_b   1.000
_cell.length_c   1.000
_cell.angle_alpha   90.00
_cell.angle_beta   90.00
_cell.angle_gamma   90.00
#
_symmetry.space_group_name_H-M   'P 1'
#
loop_
_entity.id
_entity.type
_entity.pdbx_description
1 polymer ?
#
loop_
_entity_poly.entity_id
_entity_poly.type
_entity_poly.pdbx_seq_one_letter_code
_entity_poly.pdbx_strand_id
1 'polypeptide(L)'
;MQQHQTVAATARHGLIGDCHASPLGPRQVLVVRQEDLDRHQLAIWQVRANIAVRGLGVDDLASGNVLEIGAMTHVRVTHECEVCKILRQYVPGETFKKLPGQRGSLGVFVTGGAMNVGDGVVVRASGYPQVPDGIYDRLAWLVARIPSGRVVTYATLLQLIGAARPYSRVLPTYLRRAAGVGLPAHRVLTSSANLTGHFADQASLLIAEGVAVDPTGALLDSAQLWDARDVYFARS
;
A
#
# COMPACT_ATOMS: atom_id res chain seq x y z
N MET A 1 -17.15 4.50 11.90
CA MET A 1 -16.44 5.66 11.32
C MET A 1 -17.33 6.87 11.53
N GLN A 2 -16.78 7.98 11.97
CA GLN A 2 -17.49 9.26 12.05
C GLN A 2 -17.02 10.15 10.90
N GLN A 3 -17.92 10.93 10.33
CA GLN A 3 -17.55 11.95 9.35
C GLN A 3 -17.04 13.18 10.11
N HIS A 4 -15.89 13.70 9.71
CA HIS A 4 -15.27 14.87 10.33
C HIS A 4 -15.33 16.05 9.36
N GLN A 5 -15.67 17.24 9.87
CA GLN A 5 -15.64 18.48 9.09
C GLN A 5 -14.20 18.93 8.82
N THR A 6 -13.31 18.69 9.78
CA THR A 6 -11.88 18.98 9.70
C THR A 6 -11.09 17.75 10.13
N VAL A 7 -10.02 17.45 9.40
CA VAL A 7 -9.05 16.42 9.77
C VAL A 7 -7.64 16.94 9.48
N ALA A 8 -6.64 16.43 10.18
CA ALA A 8 -5.25 16.74 9.91
C ALA A 8 -4.47 15.49 9.53
N ALA A 9 -3.47 15.64 8.67
CA ALA A 9 -2.55 14.59 8.28
C ALA A 9 -1.11 14.90 8.71
N THR A 10 -0.39 13.86 9.09
CA THR A 10 1.06 13.92 9.29
C THR A 10 1.75 13.43 8.01
N ALA A 11 2.70 14.23 7.51
CA ALA A 11 3.48 13.89 6.33
C ALA A 11 4.11 12.50 6.48
N ARG A 12 4.05 11.70 5.42
CA ARG A 12 4.59 10.35 5.36
C ARG A 12 4.06 9.39 6.43
N HIS A 13 2.88 9.66 7.01
CA HIS A 13 2.33 8.81 8.07
C HIS A 13 0.84 8.53 7.89
N GLY A 14 0.00 9.54 7.65
CA GLY A 14 -1.44 9.34 7.53
C GLY A 14 -2.26 10.38 8.25
N LEU A 15 -3.58 10.16 8.23
CA LEU A 15 -4.54 10.97 8.96
C LEU A 15 -4.43 10.74 10.48
N ILE A 16 -4.46 11.82 11.25
CA ILE A 16 -4.40 11.77 12.71
C ILE A 16 -5.65 11.05 13.23
N GLY A 17 -5.43 9.97 14.00
CA GLY A 17 -6.49 9.13 14.56
C GLY A 17 -6.98 7.99 13.66
N ASP A 18 -6.48 7.86 12.42
CA ASP A 18 -6.84 6.73 11.56
C ASP A 18 -6.10 5.44 11.98
N CYS A 19 -6.83 4.33 12.00
CA CYS A 19 -6.29 3.02 12.43
C CYS A 19 -5.25 2.42 11.46
N HIS A 20 -5.15 2.91 10.23
CA HIS A 20 -4.15 2.51 9.23
C HIS A 20 -3.00 3.51 9.10
N ALA A 21 -3.02 4.62 9.87
CA ALA A 21 -1.92 5.57 9.89
C ALA A 21 -0.61 4.85 10.24
N SER A 22 0.34 4.90 9.32
CA SER A 22 1.59 4.18 9.39
C SER A 22 2.62 4.85 8.47
N PRO A 23 3.89 4.97 8.90
CA PRO A 23 4.94 5.41 8.00
C PRO A 23 5.29 4.34 6.95
N LEU A 24 4.76 3.13 7.08
CA LEU A 24 4.96 2.03 6.15
C LEU A 24 3.75 1.84 5.26
N GLY A 25 4.02 1.83 3.97
CA GLY A 25 3.06 1.43 2.97
C GLY A 25 2.10 2.55 2.52
N PRO A 26 1.20 2.21 1.59
CA PRO A 26 0.39 3.17 0.85
C PRO A 26 -0.98 3.44 1.51
N ARG A 27 -1.30 2.80 2.64
CA ARG A 27 -2.59 2.97 3.33
C ARG A 27 -2.62 4.17 4.27
N GLN A 28 -1.92 5.25 3.93
CA GLN A 28 -1.97 6.49 4.71
C GLN A 28 -3.29 7.23 4.49
N VAL A 29 -3.88 7.10 3.29
CA VAL A 29 -5.20 7.60 2.93
C VAL A 29 -5.81 6.76 1.80
N LEU A 30 -7.12 6.56 1.83
CA LEU A 30 -7.93 6.06 0.70
C LEU A 30 -8.81 7.19 0.17
N VAL A 31 -8.58 7.60 -1.07
CA VAL A 31 -9.34 8.64 -1.76
C VAL A 31 -10.32 7.98 -2.72
N VAL A 32 -11.60 8.37 -2.67
CA VAL A 32 -12.65 7.86 -3.57
C VAL A 32 -13.34 9.02 -4.27
N ARG A 33 -13.86 8.78 -5.47
CA ARG A 33 -14.68 9.77 -6.16
C ARG A 33 -16.10 9.72 -5.63
N GLN A 34 -16.68 10.89 -5.38
CA GLN A 34 -18.07 11.01 -4.96
C GLN A 34 -19.02 10.50 -6.04
N GLU A 35 -18.65 10.63 -7.31
CA GLU A 35 -19.39 10.12 -8.46
C GLU A 35 -19.54 8.59 -8.44
N ASP A 36 -18.52 7.88 -7.96
CA ASP A 36 -18.58 6.42 -7.81
C ASP A 36 -19.47 6.02 -6.64
N LEU A 37 -19.38 6.76 -5.52
CA LEU A 37 -20.25 6.57 -4.37
C LEU A 37 -21.72 6.78 -4.73
N ASP A 38 -22.03 7.91 -5.41
CA ASP A 38 -23.38 8.29 -5.83
C ASP A 38 -23.96 7.23 -6.80
N ARG A 39 -23.16 6.78 -7.77
CA ARG A 39 -23.55 5.74 -8.74
C ARG A 39 -23.98 4.43 -8.08
N HIS A 40 -23.30 4.05 -7.01
CA HIS A 40 -23.57 2.82 -6.28
C HIS A 40 -24.50 3.01 -5.07
N GLN A 41 -24.95 4.24 -4.82
CA GLN A 41 -25.73 4.63 -3.64
C GLN A 41 -25.04 4.23 -2.33
N LEU A 42 -23.72 4.41 -2.27
CA LEU A 42 -22.90 4.07 -1.12
C LEU A 42 -22.50 5.31 -0.35
N ALA A 43 -22.51 5.22 0.98
CA ALA A 43 -21.83 6.17 1.83
C ALA A 43 -20.31 5.88 1.86
N ILE A 44 -19.49 6.91 2.05
CA ILE A 44 -18.03 6.81 2.09
C ILE A 44 -17.51 5.75 3.09
N TRP A 45 -18.17 5.61 4.23
CA TRP A 45 -17.79 4.64 5.26
C TRP A 45 -17.98 3.19 4.81
N GLN A 46 -18.91 2.92 3.89
CA GLN A 46 -19.17 1.56 3.39
C GLN A 46 -17.99 1.04 2.56
N VAL A 47 -17.32 1.93 1.82
CA VAL A 47 -16.09 1.58 1.07
C VAL A 47 -14.82 1.71 1.91
N ARG A 48 -14.97 2.18 3.16
CA ARG A 48 -13.88 2.50 4.11
C ARG A 48 -12.89 3.52 3.56
N ALA A 49 -13.35 4.44 2.73
CA ALA A 49 -12.53 5.54 2.23
C ALA A 49 -12.42 6.64 3.29
N ASN A 50 -11.33 7.40 3.21
CA ASN A 50 -11.07 8.51 4.13
C ASN A 50 -11.55 9.84 3.55
N ILE A 51 -11.28 10.07 2.26
CA ILE A 51 -11.58 11.33 1.57
C ILE A 51 -12.43 11.02 0.34
N ALA A 52 -13.54 11.75 0.18
CA ALA A 52 -14.30 11.78 -1.06
C ALA A 52 -13.99 13.08 -1.81
N VAL A 53 -13.70 12.97 -3.10
CA VAL A 53 -13.44 14.10 -3.99
C VAL A 53 -14.51 14.15 -5.07
N ARG A 54 -14.86 15.35 -5.56
CA ARG A 54 -15.89 15.56 -6.58
C ARG A 54 -15.28 16.30 -7.77
N GLY A 55 -15.77 16.01 -8.98
CA GLY A 55 -15.38 16.69 -10.21
C GLY A 55 -14.08 16.17 -10.84
N LEU A 56 -13.55 15.04 -10.38
CA LEU A 56 -12.35 14.41 -10.93
C LEU A 56 -12.69 13.20 -11.82
N GLY A 57 -11.93 13.04 -12.90
CA GLY A 57 -11.94 11.88 -13.78
C GLY A 57 -11.32 10.64 -13.11
N VAL A 58 -11.36 9.50 -13.82
CA VAL A 58 -10.71 8.26 -13.34
C VAL A 58 -9.19 8.45 -13.34
N ASP A 59 -8.66 9.00 -14.43
CA ASP A 59 -7.23 9.19 -14.65
C ASP A 59 -6.59 10.22 -13.71
N ASP A 60 -7.40 11.09 -13.11
CA ASP A 60 -6.94 12.03 -12.08
C ASP A 60 -6.46 11.29 -10.82
N LEU A 61 -7.05 10.13 -10.52
CA LEU A 61 -6.64 9.24 -9.44
C LEU A 61 -5.70 8.11 -9.91
N ALA A 62 -5.05 8.28 -11.07
CA ALA A 62 -4.02 7.36 -11.52
C ALA A 62 -2.75 7.44 -10.66
N SER A 63 -1.99 6.34 -10.65
CA SER A 63 -0.71 6.26 -9.94
C SER A 63 0.24 7.38 -10.36
N GLY A 64 0.96 7.94 -9.39
CA GLY A 64 1.97 8.97 -9.63
C GLY A 64 1.42 10.40 -9.67
N ASN A 65 0.12 10.61 -9.84
CA ASN A 65 -0.47 11.93 -9.66
C ASN A 65 -0.38 12.42 -8.21
N VAL A 66 -0.38 13.73 -8.03
CA VAL A 66 -0.46 14.39 -6.72
C VAL A 66 -1.74 15.19 -6.64
N LEU A 67 -2.52 14.96 -5.59
CA LEU A 67 -3.68 15.76 -5.23
C LEU A 67 -3.23 16.85 -4.26
N GLU A 68 -3.33 18.11 -4.68
CA GLU A 68 -3.18 19.28 -3.83
C GLU A 68 -4.55 19.57 -3.21
N ILE A 69 -4.69 19.34 -1.90
CA ILE A 69 -5.94 19.48 -1.15
C ILE A 69 -5.81 20.65 -0.18
N GLY A 70 -6.66 21.66 -0.36
CA GLY A 70 -6.59 22.89 0.41
C GLY A 70 -5.26 23.61 0.20
N ALA A 71 -4.76 24.29 1.24
CA ALA A 71 -3.59 25.16 1.11
C ALA A 71 -2.23 24.44 1.19
N MET A 72 -2.16 23.29 1.88
CA MET A 72 -0.87 22.71 2.29
C MET A 72 -0.75 21.19 2.09
N THR A 73 -1.85 20.47 1.88
CA THR A 73 -1.84 19.01 1.96
C THR A 73 -1.71 18.38 0.59
N HIS A 74 -0.64 17.62 0.37
CA HIS A 74 -0.37 16.95 -0.90
C HIS A 74 -0.42 15.43 -0.72
N VAL A 75 -1.27 14.76 -1.49
CA VAL A 75 -1.40 13.30 -1.50
C VAL A 75 -0.86 12.76 -2.82
N ARG A 76 0.22 11.98 -2.77
CA ARG A 76 0.63 11.17 -3.93
C ARG A 76 -0.32 9.99 -4.03
N VAL A 77 -0.98 9.85 -5.18
CA VAL A 77 -1.76 8.66 -5.50
C VAL A 77 -0.82 7.53 -5.87
N THR A 78 -1.05 6.36 -5.28
CA THR A 78 -0.20 5.18 -5.49
C THR A 78 -0.86 4.17 -6.40
N HIS A 79 -2.06 3.70 -6.10
CA HIS A 79 -2.71 2.64 -6.88
C HIS A 79 -4.17 2.45 -6.46
N GLU A 80 -4.94 1.75 -7.27
CA GLU A 80 -6.30 1.36 -6.96
C GLU A 80 -6.39 0.41 -5.77
N CYS A 81 -7.30 0.69 -4.84
CA CYS A 81 -7.50 -0.17 -3.69
C CYS A 81 -8.33 -1.40 -4.07
N GLU A 82 -7.71 -2.60 -4.09
CA GLU A 82 -8.42 -3.84 -4.43
C GLU A 82 -9.65 -4.11 -3.54
N VAL A 83 -10.73 -4.63 -4.11
CA VAL A 83 -11.95 -4.97 -3.36
C VAL A 83 -11.72 -6.27 -2.57
N CYS A 84 -11.38 -6.14 -1.29
CA CYS A 84 -11.14 -7.30 -0.42
C CYS A 84 -12.44 -7.87 0.18
N LYS A 85 -12.42 -9.16 0.56
CA LYS A 85 -13.58 -9.86 1.17
C LYS A 85 -14.13 -9.18 2.43
N ILE A 86 -13.31 -8.42 3.15
CA ILE A 86 -13.72 -7.65 4.34
C ILE A 86 -14.84 -6.66 3.98
N LEU A 87 -14.83 -6.11 2.77
CA LEU A 87 -15.82 -5.11 2.35
C LEU A 87 -17.25 -5.68 2.21
N ARG A 88 -17.40 -7.00 2.09
CA ARG A 88 -18.71 -7.67 2.01
C ARG A 88 -19.59 -7.44 3.22
N GLN A 89 -19.01 -7.08 4.37
CA GLN A 89 -19.77 -6.77 5.57
C GLN A 89 -20.42 -5.38 5.55
N TYR A 90 -20.04 -4.52 4.59
CA TYR A 90 -20.52 -3.14 4.49
C TYR A 90 -21.18 -2.80 3.15
N VAL A 91 -20.87 -3.57 2.10
CA VAL A 91 -21.36 -3.35 0.74
C VAL A 91 -22.24 -4.52 0.30
N PRO A 92 -23.48 -4.29 -0.17
CA PRO A 92 -24.39 -5.34 -0.65
C PRO A 92 -23.80 -6.18 -1.79
N GLY A 93 -24.26 -7.43 -1.92
CA GLY A 93 -23.65 -8.42 -2.81
C GLY A 93 -23.57 -8.05 -4.29
N GLU A 94 -24.61 -7.46 -4.86
CA GLU A 94 -24.60 -7.03 -6.28
C GLU A 94 -23.73 -5.79 -6.50
N THR A 95 -23.77 -4.82 -5.58
CA THR A 95 -22.91 -3.64 -5.63
C THR A 95 -21.43 -4.01 -5.46
N PHE A 96 -21.12 -4.96 -4.57
CA PHE A 96 -19.76 -5.43 -4.33
C PHE A 96 -19.09 -5.95 -5.61
N LYS A 97 -19.85 -6.64 -6.48
CA LYS A 97 -19.33 -7.17 -7.76
C LYS A 97 -18.98 -6.07 -8.77
N LYS A 98 -19.60 -4.89 -8.65
CA LYS A 98 -19.42 -3.75 -9.56
C LYS A 98 -18.40 -2.72 -9.07
N LEU A 99 -17.91 -2.89 -7.84
CA LEU A 99 -16.97 -1.98 -7.20
C LEU A 99 -15.49 -2.07 -7.65
N PRO A 100 -14.99 -3.18 -8.26
CA PRO A 100 -13.62 -3.18 -8.80
C PRO A 100 -13.39 -1.98 -9.75
N GLY A 101 -12.24 -1.29 -9.59
CA GLY A 101 -11.93 -0.03 -10.30
C GLY A 101 -12.64 1.21 -9.78
N GLN A 102 -13.58 1.07 -8.83
CA GLN A 102 -14.42 2.17 -8.32
C GLN A 102 -14.44 2.25 -6.78
N ARG A 103 -13.58 1.47 -6.11
CA ARG A 103 -13.42 1.53 -4.65
C ARG A 103 -12.65 2.77 -4.19
N GLY A 104 -11.87 3.38 -5.09
CA GLY A 104 -10.95 4.47 -4.81
C GLY A 104 -9.48 4.03 -4.83
N SER A 105 -8.60 5.02 -4.74
CA SER A 105 -7.15 4.86 -4.85
C SER A 105 -6.46 5.14 -3.51
N LEU A 106 -5.48 4.31 -3.18
CA LEU A 106 -4.61 4.52 -2.03
C LEU A 106 -3.57 5.60 -2.31
N GLY A 107 -3.20 6.35 -1.27
CA GLY A 107 -2.23 7.42 -1.37
C GLY A 107 -1.36 7.57 -0.13
N VAL A 108 -0.26 8.30 -0.31
CA VAL A 108 0.67 8.70 0.75
C VAL A 108 0.73 10.22 0.84
N PHE A 109 0.84 10.74 2.06
CA PHE A 109 0.97 12.18 2.28
C PHE A 109 2.40 12.63 2.00
N VAL A 110 2.59 13.41 0.95
CA VAL A 110 3.88 14.07 0.64
C VAL A 110 4.10 15.23 1.63
N THR A 111 3.05 16.00 1.88
CA THR A 111 2.99 17.02 2.92
C THR A 111 1.78 16.74 3.82
N GLY A 112 1.92 17.08 5.09
CA GLY A 112 0.82 17.05 6.06
C GLY A 112 0.12 18.41 6.12
N GLY A 113 -0.92 18.49 6.94
CA GLY A 113 -1.71 19.71 7.10
C GLY A 113 -3.15 19.42 7.49
N ALA A 114 -3.86 20.49 7.86
CA ALA A 114 -5.30 20.43 8.03
C ALA A 114 -5.99 20.42 6.66
N MET A 115 -7.10 19.70 6.59
CA MET A 115 -8.02 19.64 5.46
C MET A 115 -9.44 19.80 6.00
N ASN A 116 -10.26 20.54 5.28
CA ASN A 116 -11.66 20.76 5.59
C ASN A 116 -12.55 20.22 4.48
N VAL A 117 -13.75 19.78 4.84
CA VAL A 117 -14.80 19.53 3.85
C VAL A 117 -15.06 20.83 3.08
N GLY A 118 -15.01 20.74 1.75
CA GLY A 118 -15.18 21.89 0.85
C GLY A 118 -13.86 22.50 0.37
N ASP A 119 -12.71 22.05 0.87
CA ASP A 119 -11.41 22.43 0.32
C ASP A 119 -11.33 22.03 -1.17
N GLY A 120 -10.78 22.95 -1.98
CA GLY A 120 -10.51 22.68 -3.38
C GLY A 120 -9.46 21.58 -3.54
N VAL A 121 -9.61 20.79 -4.60
CA VAL A 121 -8.66 19.75 -4.98
C VAL A 121 -8.13 20.04 -6.38
N VAL A 122 -6.81 20.12 -6.51
CA VAL A 122 -6.15 20.28 -7.80
C VAL A 122 -5.24 19.09 -8.06
N VAL A 123 -5.31 18.55 -9.27
CA VAL A 123 -4.49 17.41 -9.70
C VAL A 123 -3.25 17.93 -10.40
N ARG A 124 -2.09 17.43 -9.99
CA ARG A 124 -0.82 17.62 -10.68
C ARG A 124 -0.29 16.29 -11.14
N ALA A 125 -0.07 16.16 -12.45
CA ALA A 125 0.83 15.14 -12.96
C ALA A 125 2.20 15.35 -12.32
N SER A 126 2.80 14.28 -11.81
CA SER A 126 4.09 14.38 -11.14
C SER A 126 5.01 13.24 -11.56
N GLY A 127 6.33 13.49 -11.56
CA GLY A 127 7.36 12.51 -11.92
C GLY A 127 7.57 11.41 -10.87
N TYR A 128 6.51 11.02 -10.17
CA TYR A 128 6.54 9.85 -9.31
C TYR A 128 6.40 8.57 -10.17
N PRO A 129 7.20 7.52 -9.89
CA PRO A 129 7.11 6.28 -10.64
C PRO A 129 5.74 5.62 -10.43
N GLN A 130 5.25 4.99 -11.49
CA GLN A 130 4.02 4.20 -11.47
C GLN A 130 4.16 3.02 -10.49
N VAL A 131 3.11 2.79 -9.70
CA VAL A 131 2.96 1.61 -8.84
C VAL A 131 1.86 0.74 -9.46
N PRO A 132 2.13 -0.55 -9.75
CA PRO A 132 1.15 -1.41 -10.43
C PRO A 132 -0.15 -1.61 -9.62
N ASP A 133 -1.31 -1.72 -10.26
CA ASP A 133 -2.58 -1.97 -9.56
C ASP A 133 -2.80 -3.45 -9.17
N GLY A 134 -2.29 -4.39 -9.97
CA GLY A 134 -2.37 -5.81 -9.66
C GLY A 134 -1.54 -6.15 -8.43
N ILE A 135 -2.11 -6.82 -7.43
CA ILE A 135 -1.38 -7.17 -6.20
C ILE A 135 -0.11 -7.99 -6.45
N TYR A 136 -0.11 -8.91 -7.41
CA TYR A 136 1.08 -9.68 -7.75
C TYR A 136 2.15 -8.77 -8.36
N ASP A 137 1.79 -7.93 -9.33
CA ASP A 137 2.74 -7.03 -9.99
C ASP A 137 3.30 -6.00 -9.02
N ARG A 138 2.48 -5.53 -8.08
CA ARG A 138 2.92 -4.67 -6.97
C ARG A 138 3.88 -5.39 -6.02
N LEU A 139 3.62 -6.65 -5.70
CA LEU A 139 4.54 -7.48 -4.90
C LEU A 139 5.87 -7.64 -5.64
N ALA A 140 5.84 -7.99 -6.93
CA ALA A 140 7.03 -8.12 -7.76
C ALA A 140 7.80 -6.79 -7.82
N TRP A 141 7.10 -5.67 -8.02
CA TRP A 141 7.65 -4.31 -8.00
C TRP A 141 8.35 -3.99 -6.67
N LEU A 142 7.78 -4.40 -5.53
CA LEU A 142 8.39 -4.23 -4.20
C LEU A 142 9.58 -5.18 -3.98
N VAL A 143 9.44 -6.47 -4.31
CA VAL A 143 10.50 -7.47 -4.13
C VAL A 143 11.74 -7.10 -4.94
N ALA A 144 11.57 -6.60 -6.16
CA ALA A 144 12.67 -6.11 -6.99
C ALA A 144 13.49 -4.97 -6.35
N ARG A 145 12.92 -4.26 -5.36
CA ARG A 145 13.53 -3.10 -4.70
C ARG A 145 14.16 -3.41 -3.34
N ILE A 146 13.95 -4.61 -2.80
CA ILE A 146 14.58 -5.00 -1.53
C ILE A 146 16.10 -5.01 -1.76
N PRO A 147 16.91 -4.21 -1.06
CA PRO A 147 18.35 -4.15 -1.32
C PRO A 147 19.07 -5.46 -0.97
N SER A 148 20.22 -5.71 -1.60
CA SER A 148 21.13 -6.78 -1.18
C SER A 148 21.54 -6.59 0.28
N GLY A 149 21.61 -7.66 1.06
CA GLY A 149 21.96 -7.63 2.48
C GLY A 149 20.84 -7.11 3.38
N ARG A 150 19.63 -6.89 2.83
CA ARG A 150 18.43 -6.48 3.57
C ARG A 150 17.31 -7.49 3.39
N VAL A 151 16.48 -7.62 4.42
CA VAL A 151 15.34 -8.55 4.44
C VAL A 151 14.03 -7.87 4.82
N VAL A 152 12.92 -8.44 4.40
CA VAL A 152 11.57 -7.96 4.76
C VAL A 152 10.71 -9.12 5.24
N THR A 153 9.90 -8.93 6.28
CA THR A 153 8.98 -9.96 6.76
C THR A 153 7.68 -9.97 5.96
N TYR A 154 6.92 -11.08 6.00
CA TYR A 154 5.56 -11.14 5.44
C TYR A 154 4.66 -10.04 5.99
N ALA A 155 4.73 -9.76 7.29
CA ALA A 155 3.91 -8.72 7.92
C ALA A 155 4.24 -7.33 7.34
N THR A 156 5.52 -7.00 7.19
CA THR A 156 5.95 -5.74 6.57
C THR A 156 5.62 -5.71 5.08
N LEU A 157 5.86 -6.81 4.35
CA LEU A 157 5.56 -6.90 2.92
C LEU A 157 4.06 -6.66 2.64
N LEU A 158 3.16 -7.24 3.45
CA LEU A 158 1.71 -7.01 3.32
C LEU A 158 1.32 -5.55 3.55
N GLN A 159 1.94 -4.88 4.53
CA GLN A 159 1.74 -3.45 4.75
C GLN A 159 2.22 -2.63 3.56
N LEU A 160 3.42 -2.94 3.05
CA LEU A 160 3.99 -2.25 1.89
C LEU A 160 3.14 -2.45 0.64
N ILE A 161 2.63 -3.64 0.33
CA ILE A 161 1.73 -3.82 -0.82
C ILE A 161 0.30 -3.28 -0.59
N GLY A 162 0.00 -2.74 0.59
CA GLY A 162 -1.34 -2.24 0.92
C GLY A 162 -2.41 -3.34 1.01
N ALA A 163 -2.03 -4.58 1.28
CA ALA A 163 -2.94 -5.74 1.30
C ALA A 163 -3.44 -6.06 2.72
N ALA A 164 -4.63 -6.67 2.79
CA ALA A 164 -5.19 -7.13 4.06
C ALA A 164 -4.50 -8.44 4.52
N ARG A 165 -4.46 -8.69 5.84
CA ARG A 165 -3.86 -9.89 6.44
C ARG A 165 -4.22 -11.24 5.77
N PRO A 166 -5.45 -11.49 5.29
CA PRO A 166 -5.78 -12.74 4.60
C PRO A 166 -4.95 -13.04 3.35
N TYR A 167 -4.33 -12.03 2.73
CA TYR A 167 -3.43 -12.21 1.59
C TYR A 167 -2.10 -12.88 1.96
N SER A 168 -1.76 -13.01 3.25
CA SER A 168 -0.62 -13.85 3.70
C SER A 168 -0.63 -15.25 3.10
N ARG A 169 -1.82 -15.82 2.86
CA ARG A 169 -1.99 -17.17 2.31
C ARG A 169 -1.54 -17.30 0.85
N VAL A 170 -1.53 -16.20 0.08
CA VAL A 170 -1.11 -16.22 -1.33
C VAL A 170 0.37 -15.86 -1.52
N LEU A 171 1.00 -15.27 -0.50
CA LEU A 171 2.42 -14.88 -0.57
C LEU A 171 3.36 -16.03 -0.97
N PRO A 172 3.24 -17.27 -0.45
CA PRO A 172 4.12 -18.37 -0.87
C PRO A 172 4.10 -18.60 -2.39
N THR A 173 2.92 -18.56 -3.00
CA THR A 173 2.74 -18.74 -4.44
C THR A 173 3.34 -17.57 -5.22
N TYR A 174 3.10 -16.34 -4.78
CA TYR A 174 3.64 -15.15 -5.43
C TYR A 174 5.16 -15.07 -5.33
N LEU A 175 5.74 -15.44 -4.19
CA LEU A 175 7.18 -15.43 -3.97
C LEU A 175 7.90 -16.49 -4.82
N ARG A 176 7.32 -17.70 -4.95
CA ARG A 176 7.84 -18.70 -5.91
C ARG A 176 7.78 -18.20 -7.35
N ARG A 177 6.68 -17.54 -7.74
CA ARG A 177 6.56 -16.96 -9.08
C ARG A 177 7.59 -15.85 -9.32
N ALA A 178 7.79 -14.97 -8.34
CA ALA A 178 8.80 -13.91 -8.39
C ALA A 178 10.22 -14.48 -8.50
N ALA A 179 10.56 -15.49 -7.70
CA ALA A 179 11.85 -16.20 -7.82
C ALA A 179 12.03 -16.85 -9.20
N GLY A 180 10.98 -17.46 -9.75
CA GLY A 180 11.01 -18.08 -11.08
C GLY A 180 11.30 -17.13 -12.23
N VAL A 181 11.16 -15.81 -12.03
CA VAL A 181 11.55 -14.77 -12.99
C VAL A 181 12.79 -13.98 -12.53
N GLY A 182 13.55 -14.51 -11.57
CA GLY A 182 14.83 -13.95 -11.13
C GLY A 182 14.74 -12.79 -10.13
N LEU A 183 13.57 -12.52 -9.55
CA LEU A 183 13.45 -11.50 -8.50
C LEU A 183 13.99 -12.04 -7.16
N PRO A 184 14.53 -11.17 -6.28
CA PRO A 184 15.21 -11.58 -5.04
C PRO A 184 14.21 -11.94 -3.92
N ALA A 185 13.32 -12.90 -4.20
CA ALA A 185 12.28 -13.34 -3.27
C ALA A 185 12.85 -14.06 -2.03
N HIS A 186 14.10 -14.53 -2.09
CA HIS A 186 14.82 -15.09 -0.94
C HIS A 186 15.04 -14.08 0.18
N ARG A 187 14.99 -12.77 -0.12
CA ARG A 187 15.06 -11.67 0.85
C ARG A 187 13.80 -11.50 1.70
N VAL A 188 12.75 -12.28 1.43
CA VAL A 188 11.50 -12.25 2.20
C VAL A 188 11.51 -13.34 3.27
N LEU A 189 11.25 -12.95 4.52
CA LEU A 189 11.16 -13.83 5.68
C LEU A 189 9.70 -14.01 6.13
N THR A 190 9.45 -15.01 6.96
CA THR A 190 8.18 -15.14 7.69
C THR A 190 7.92 -13.91 8.57
N SER A 191 6.67 -13.75 9.05
CA SER A 191 6.33 -12.65 9.97
C SER A 191 7.15 -12.64 11.26
N SER A 192 7.64 -13.81 11.69
CA SER A 192 8.49 -13.97 12.87
C SER A 192 9.99 -13.88 12.55
N ALA A 193 10.35 -13.33 11.38
CA ALA A 193 11.73 -13.17 10.91
C ALA A 193 12.55 -14.47 10.81
N ASN A 194 11.88 -15.57 10.44
CA ASN A 194 12.55 -16.84 10.09
C ASN A 194 12.53 -17.07 8.58
N LEU A 195 13.43 -17.93 8.08
CA LEU A 195 13.37 -18.47 6.72
C LEU A 195 11.97 -19.01 6.40
N THR A 196 11.57 -18.89 5.14
CA THR A 196 10.21 -19.25 4.70
C THR A 196 10.02 -20.73 4.44
N GLY A 197 11.13 -21.46 4.21
CA GLY A 197 11.10 -22.85 3.72
C GLY A 197 10.54 -22.99 2.30
N HIS A 198 10.34 -21.89 1.55
CA HIS A 198 9.84 -21.94 0.17
C HIS A 198 10.94 -22.09 -0.88
N PHE A 199 12.19 -21.84 -0.50
CA PHE A 199 13.36 -21.95 -1.35
C PHE A 199 14.40 -22.81 -0.62
N ALA A 200 14.91 -23.85 -1.29
CA ALA A 200 15.88 -24.76 -0.70
C ALA A 200 17.22 -24.06 -0.38
N ASP A 201 17.56 -23.03 -1.15
CA ASP A 201 18.79 -22.25 -1.11
C ASP A 201 18.64 -20.91 -0.37
N GLN A 202 17.50 -20.65 0.29
CA GLN A 202 17.22 -19.34 0.90
C GLN A 202 18.33 -18.88 1.85
N ALA A 203 18.77 -19.76 2.75
CA ALA A 203 19.83 -19.46 3.72
C ALA A 203 21.14 -19.10 3.02
N SER A 204 21.56 -19.93 2.06
CA SER A 204 22.81 -19.73 1.33
C SER A 204 22.82 -18.42 0.53
N LEU A 205 21.70 -18.07 -0.11
CA LEU A 205 21.56 -16.81 -0.84
C LEU A 205 21.61 -15.59 0.10
N LEU A 206 20.95 -15.68 1.26
CA LEU A 206 20.99 -14.63 2.28
C LEU A 206 22.41 -14.44 2.85
N ILE A 207 23.10 -15.52 3.18
CA ILE A 207 24.48 -15.50 3.68
C ILE A 207 25.43 -14.92 2.62
N ALA A 208 25.25 -15.26 1.34
CA ALA A 208 26.04 -14.68 0.24
C ALA A 208 25.85 -13.17 0.11
N GLU A 209 24.71 -12.63 0.56
CA GLU A 209 24.45 -11.19 0.63
C GLU A 209 24.85 -10.55 1.98
N GLY A 210 25.45 -11.33 2.88
CA GLY A 210 25.88 -10.87 4.20
C GLY A 210 24.77 -10.83 5.26
N VAL A 211 23.61 -11.47 5.01
CA VAL A 211 22.52 -11.58 5.99
C VAL A 211 22.82 -12.69 6.99
N ALA A 212 22.83 -12.36 8.28
CA ALA A 212 23.11 -13.28 9.36
C ALA A 212 21.85 -14.03 9.79
N VAL A 213 21.83 -15.35 9.59
CA VAL A 213 20.78 -16.25 10.07
C VAL A 213 21.38 -17.34 10.95
N ASP A 214 20.65 -17.76 11.97
CA ASP A 214 21.06 -18.84 12.86
C ASP A 214 20.81 -20.24 12.24
N PRO A 215 21.29 -21.33 12.87
CA PRO A 215 21.05 -22.69 12.36
C PRO A 215 19.58 -23.11 12.28
N THR A 216 18.68 -22.44 13.01
CA THR A 216 17.22 -22.67 12.96
C THR A 216 16.54 -21.86 11.85
N GLY A 217 17.27 -20.92 11.24
CA GLY A 217 16.79 -20.02 10.19
C GLY A 217 16.24 -18.69 10.72
N ALA A 218 16.47 -18.34 11.98
CA ALA A 218 16.07 -17.04 12.53
C ALA A 218 17.06 -15.94 12.11
N LEU A 219 16.55 -14.75 11.78
CA LEU A 219 17.38 -13.57 11.55
C LEU A 219 18.11 -13.18 12.84
N LEU A 220 19.43 -13.05 12.79
CA LEU A 220 20.27 -12.72 13.94
C LEU A 220 20.35 -11.21 14.20
N ASP A 221 20.44 -10.41 13.14
CA ASP A 221 20.58 -8.95 13.22
C ASP A 221 19.34 -8.24 12.67
N SER A 222 18.53 -7.69 13.58
CA SER A 222 17.34 -6.93 13.22
C SER A 222 17.66 -5.63 12.47
N ALA A 223 18.89 -5.12 12.56
CA ALA A 223 19.33 -3.98 11.77
C ALA A 223 19.32 -4.30 10.27
N GLN A 224 19.34 -5.58 9.86
CA GLN A 224 19.26 -6.01 8.46
C GLN A 224 17.82 -6.00 7.91
N LEU A 225 16.80 -5.71 8.73
CA LEU A 225 15.46 -5.43 8.24
C LEU A 225 15.48 -4.18 7.36
N TRP A 226 14.83 -4.26 6.20
CA TRP A 226 14.78 -3.16 5.24
C TRP A 226 13.90 -2.02 5.78
N ASP A 227 14.50 -0.83 5.93
CA ASP A 227 13.75 0.41 6.11
C ASP A 227 13.13 0.87 4.78
N ALA A 228 11.87 0.48 4.58
CA ALA A 228 11.12 0.74 3.35
C ALA A 228 10.22 1.99 3.43
N ARG A 229 10.42 2.88 4.42
CA ARG A 229 9.56 4.07 4.63
C ARG A 229 9.57 5.03 3.44
N ASP A 230 10.65 5.06 2.66
CA ASP A 230 10.81 5.97 1.52
C ASP A 230 10.37 5.39 0.16
N VAL A 231 9.92 4.12 0.11
CA VAL A 231 9.65 3.42 -1.16
C VAL A 231 8.58 4.11 -2.03
N TYR A 232 7.65 4.84 -1.40
CA TYR A 232 6.60 5.61 -2.06
C TYR A 232 6.91 7.11 -2.19
N PHE A 233 8.14 7.55 -1.88
CA PHE A 233 8.51 8.97 -1.91
C PHE A 233 9.68 9.27 -2.84
N ALA A 234 10.39 8.25 -3.33
CA ALA A 234 11.41 8.44 -4.36
C ALA A 234 10.78 8.93 -5.68
N ARG A 235 11.37 10.00 -6.25
CA ARG A 235 11.08 10.50 -7.60
C ARG A 235 12.07 9.89 -8.60
N SER A 236 11.63 9.71 -9.84
CA SER A 236 12.50 9.34 -10.96
C SER A 236 13.26 10.55 -11.47
#